data_AF-A0A6J0J947-F1
#
_entry.id   AF-A0A6J0J947-F1
#
_cell.length_a   1.000
_cell.length_b   1.000
_cell.length_c   1.000
_cell.angle_alpha   90.00
_cell.angle_beta   90.00
_cell.angle_gamma   90.00
#
_symmetry.space_group_name_H-M   'P 1'
#
loop_
_entity.id
_entity.type
_entity.pdbx_description
1 polymer ?
#
loop_
_entity_poly.entity_id
_entity_poly.type
_entity_poly.pdbx_seq_one_letter_code
_entity_poly.pdbx_strand_id
1 'polypeptide(L)'
;MEMSIFYVVYFVVFPFFFVNIFVALIIITFQEQGDKMMEEYSLEKNERACIDFAISAKPLTRHMPQNRQSFQYRMWQFVVSPPFEYTIMAMIALNTIVLMMK
;
A
#
# COMPACT_ATOMS: atom_id res chain seq x y z
N MET A 1 36.15 13.89 -31.71
CA MET A 1 34.69 13.67 -31.73
C MET A 1 34.35 12.18 -31.75
N GLU A 2 34.95 11.37 -32.62
CA GLU A 2 34.72 9.91 -32.68
C GLU A 2 34.96 9.19 -31.35
N MET A 3 36.06 9.50 -30.65
CA MET A 3 36.36 8.94 -29.32
C MET A 3 35.30 9.29 -28.26
N SER A 4 34.72 10.49 -28.33
CA SER A 4 33.68 10.94 -27.39
C SER A 4 32.36 10.21 -27.63
N ILE A 5 32.00 9.98 -28.90
CA ILE A 5 30.81 9.20 -29.27
C ILE A 5 30.97 7.75 -28.80
N PHE A 6 32.15 7.17 -28.97
CA PHE A 6 32.46 5.83 -28.47
C PHE A 6 32.21 5.70 -26.96
N TYR A 7 32.69 6.66 -26.16
CA TYR A 7 32.46 6.64 -24.71
C TYR A 7 31.00 6.85 -24.32
N VAL A 8 30.24 7.68 -25.03
CA VAL A 8 28.80 7.85 -24.77
C VAL A 8 28.04 6.55 -25.04
N VAL A 9 28.33 5.87 -26.15
CA VAL A 9 27.70 4.58 -26.46
C VAL A 9 28.09 3.53 -25.41
N TYR A 10 29.36 3.47 -25.02
CA TYR A 10 29.87 2.47 -24.09
C TYR A 10 29.40 2.69 -22.63
N PHE A 11 29.36 3.92 -22.14
CA PHE A 11 29.02 4.20 -20.73
C PHE A 11 27.56 4.53 -20.48
N VAL A 12 26.81 4.95 -21.51
CA VAL A 12 25.40 5.33 -21.35
C VAL A 12 24.49 4.31 -22.04
N VAL A 13 24.66 4.13 -23.36
CA VAL A 13 23.73 3.33 -24.16
C VAL A 13 23.82 1.84 -23.81
N PHE A 14 25.03 1.29 -23.72
CA PHE A 14 25.23 -0.13 -23.43
C PHE A 14 24.74 -0.52 -22.01
N PRO A 15 25.08 0.20 -20.92
CA PRO A 15 24.55 -0.09 -19.59
C PRO A 15 23.04 0.10 -19.50
N PHE A 16 22.48 1.12 -20.16
CA PHE A 16 21.04 1.33 -20.19
C PHE A 16 20.30 0.14 -20.82
N PHE A 17 20.78 -0.36 -21.95
CA PHE A 17 20.22 -1.56 -22.59
C PHE A 17 20.36 -2.80 -21.70
N PHE A 18 21.52 -2.97 -21.06
CA PHE A 18 21.78 -4.09 -20.16
C PHE A 18 20.84 -4.09 -18.95
N VAL A 19 20.63 -2.93 -18.31
CA VAL A 19 19.68 -2.80 -17.19
C VAL A 19 18.26 -3.14 -17.64
N ASN A 20 17.84 -2.70 -18.82
CA ASN A 20 16.49 -3.00 -19.32
C ASN A 20 16.28 -4.50 -19.60
N ILE A 21 17.28 -5.18 -20.19
CA ILE A 21 17.22 -6.65 -20.34
C ILE A 21 17.18 -7.33 -18.98
N PHE A 22 18.02 -6.89 -18.04
CA PHE A 22 18.08 -7.49 -16.71
C PHE A 22 16.75 -7.35 -15.96
N VAL A 23 16.15 -6.16 -15.98
CA VAL A 23 14.82 -5.92 -15.39
C VAL A 23 13.76 -6.80 -16.05
N ALA A 24 13.76 -6.91 -17.38
CA ALA A 24 12.81 -7.76 -18.10
C ALA A 24 12.96 -9.25 -17.72
N LEU A 25 14.19 -9.75 -17.64
CA LEU A 25 14.46 -11.13 -17.23
C LEU A 25 13.95 -11.40 -15.80
N ILE A 26 14.24 -10.49 -14.86
CA ILE A 26 13.76 -10.62 -13.48
C ILE A 26 12.23 -10.65 -13.43
N ILE A 27 11.55 -9.76 -14.16
CA ILE A 27 10.08 -9.74 -14.23
C ILE A 27 9.55 -11.08 -14.75
N ILE A 28 10.08 -11.59 -15.85
CA ILE A 28 9.63 -12.87 -16.44
C ILE A 28 9.86 -14.01 -15.45
N THR A 29 11.02 -14.06 -14.79
CA THR A 29 11.27 -15.11 -13.79
C THR A 29 10.33 -15.04 -12.58
N PHE A 30 9.98 -13.84 -12.12
CA PHE A 30 8.98 -13.69 -11.05
C PHE A 30 7.57 -14.05 -11.49
N GLN A 31 7.23 -13.77 -12.75
CA GLN A 31 5.96 -14.22 -13.34
C GLN A 31 5.92 -15.74 -13.42
N GLU A 32 6.96 -16.38 -13.96
CA GLU A 32 7.04 -17.84 -14.05
C GLU A 32 7.02 -18.51 -12.67
N GLN A 33 7.72 -17.95 -11.68
CA GLN A 33 7.64 -18.42 -10.29
C GLN A 33 6.25 -18.22 -9.69
N GLY A 34 5.62 -17.08 -9.94
CA GLY A 34 4.25 -16.78 -9.49
C GLY A 34 3.23 -17.72 -10.11
N ASP A 35 3.36 -18.01 -11.39
CA ASP A 35 2.47 -18.92 -12.13
C ASP A 35 2.64 -20.37 -11.65
N LYS A 36 3.88 -20.85 -11.45
CA LYS A 36 4.14 -22.19 -10.88
C LYS A 36 3.57 -22.37 -9.48
N MET A 37 3.62 -21.34 -8.63
CA MET A 37 2.99 -21.37 -7.30
C MET A 37 1.46 -21.40 -7.39
N MET A 38 0.87 -20.94 -8.49
CA MET A 38 -0.57 -20.94 -8.72
C MET A 38 -1.06 -22.17 -9.49
N GLU A 39 -0.22 -22.81 -10.30
CA GLU A 39 -0.55 -23.98 -11.14
C GLU A 39 -0.95 -25.21 -10.31
N GLU A 40 -0.45 -25.32 -9.06
CA GLU A 40 -0.84 -26.41 -8.15
C GLU A 40 -2.30 -26.30 -7.65
N TYR A 41 -2.99 -25.20 -7.96
CA TYR A 41 -4.32 -24.91 -7.45
C TYR A 41 -5.36 -24.83 -8.57
N SER A 42 -6.44 -25.60 -8.42
CA SER A 42 -7.55 -25.68 -9.38
C SER A 42 -8.49 -24.46 -9.39
N LEU A 43 -8.31 -23.52 -8.45
CA LEU A 43 -9.16 -22.35 -8.24
C LEU A 43 -8.46 -21.07 -8.69
N GLU A 44 -9.21 -20.13 -9.25
CA GLU A 44 -8.66 -18.83 -9.66
C GLU A 44 -8.13 -18.06 -8.44
N LYS A 45 -7.08 -17.24 -8.62
CA LYS A 45 -6.48 -16.41 -7.57
C LYS A 45 -7.52 -15.58 -6.79
N ASN A 46 -8.49 -15.03 -7.50
CA ASN A 46 -9.55 -14.20 -6.90
C ASN A 46 -10.52 -15.02 -6.06
N GLU A 47 -10.86 -16.23 -6.50
CA GLU A 47 -11.74 -17.14 -5.76
C GLU A 47 -11.08 -17.60 -4.47
N ARG A 48 -9.80 -17.99 -4.54
CA ARG A 48 -9.02 -18.33 -3.35
C ARG A 48 -8.97 -17.19 -2.34
N ALA A 49 -8.65 -15.99 -2.78
CA ALA A 49 -8.59 -14.82 -1.88
C ALA A 49 -9.95 -14.54 -1.21
N CYS A 50 -11.05 -14.74 -1.94
CA CYS A 50 -12.40 -14.61 -1.40
C CYS A 50 -12.70 -15.70 -0.36
N ILE A 51 -12.36 -16.96 -0.64
CA ILE A 51 -12.57 -18.10 0.27
C ILE A 51 -11.72 -17.92 1.54
N ASP A 52 -10.44 -17.59 1.40
CA ASP A 52 -9.54 -17.36 2.53
C ASP A 52 -10.03 -16.20 3.40
N PHE A 53 -10.54 -15.12 2.78
CA PHE A 53 -11.15 -14.02 3.50
C PHE A 53 -12.43 -14.46 4.23
N ALA A 54 -13.33 -15.17 3.56
CA ALA A 54 -14.58 -15.64 4.16
C ALA A 54 -14.35 -16.59 5.35
N ILE A 55 -13.32 -17.45 5.27
CA ILE A 55 -12.98 -18.40 6.34
C ILE A 55 -12.21 -17.71 7.49
N SER A 56 -11.30 -16.79 7.16
CA SER A 56 -10.39 -16.19 8.15
C SER A 56 -10.92 -14.89 8.77
N ALA A 57 -11.99 -14.30 8.23
CA ALA A 57 -12.54 -13.06 8.72
C ALA A 57 -13.03 -13.19 10.17
N LYS A 58 -12.52 -12.32 11.03
CA LYS A 58 -12.98 -12.16 12.41
C LYS A 58 -13.84 -10.91 12.53
N PRO A 59 -14.86 -10.92 13.40
CA PRO A 59 -15.69 -9.74 13.60
C PRO A 59 -14.85 -8.57 14.12
N LEU A 60 -15.16 -7.36 13.63
CA LEU A 60 -14.51 -6.15 14.11
C LEU A 60 -14.95 -5.87 15.55
N THR A 61 -14.01 -5.73 16.48
CA THR A 61 -14.32 -5.41 17.88
C THR A 61 -14.59 -3.92 18.04
N ARG A 62 -15.87 -3.53 18.14
CA ARG A 62 -16.26 -2.15 18.43
C ARG A 62 -16.64 -2.00 19.91
N HIS A 63 -15.86 -1.24 20.66
CA HIS A 63 -16.16 -0.91 22.06
C HIS A 63 -17.25 0.17 22.12
N MET A 64 -18.51 -0.25 22.19
CA MET A 64 -19.67 0.64 22.32
C MET A 64 -20.19 0.64 23.77
N PRO A 65 -20.45 1.80 24.39
CA PRO A 65 -21.01 1.84 25.75
C PRO A 65 -22.45 1.28 25.73
N GLN A 66 -22.78 0.45 26.73
CA GLN A 66 -24.06 -0.26 26.80
C GLN A 66 -25.26 0.68 26.94
N ASN A 67 -25.08 1.80 27.65
CA ASN A 67 -26.17 2.67 28.05
C ASN A 67 -26.34 3.87 27.11
N ARG A 68 -27.29 3.79 26.18
CA ARG A 68 -27.55 4.85 25.17
C ARG A 68 -28.02 6.19 25.74
N GLN A 69 -28.63 6.19 26.92
CA GLN A 69 -29.12 7.41 27.59
C GLN A 69 -28.04 8.11 28.44
N SER A 70 -26.85 7.52 28.56
CA SER A 70 -25.74 8.09 29.31
C SER A 70 -24.99 9.14 28.50
N PHE A 71 -24.43 10.14 29.19
CA PHE A 71 -23.48 11.09 28.62
C PHE A 71 -22.29 10.39 27.94
N GLN A 72 -21.91 9.20 28.43
CA GLN A 72 -20.84 8.38 27.83
C GLN A 72 -21.14 8.01 26.36
N TYR A 73 -22.40 7.70 26.01
CA TYR A 73 -22.77 7.39 24.63
C TYR A 73 -22.68 8.63 23.73
N ARG A 74 -23.12 9.79 24.23
CA ARG A 74 -23.04 11.05 23.49
C ARG A 74 -21.59 11.47 23.23
N MET A 75 -20.70 11.30 24.21
CA MET A 75 -19.27 11.53 24.05
C MET A 75 -18.66 10.55 23.05
N TRP A 76 -18.97 9.26 23.16
CA TRP A 76 -18.50 8.24 22.22
C TRP A 76 -18.95 8.53 20.78
N GLN A 77 -20.21 8.94 20.58
CA GLN A 77 -20.73 9.31 19.26
C GLN A 77 -20.00 10.52 18.68
N PHE A 78 -19.63 11.49 19.52
CA PHE A 78 -18.86 12.66 19.09
C PHE A 78 -17.43 12.26 18.69
N VAL A 79 -16.74 11.47 19.52
CA VAL A 79 -15.37 11.02 19.23
C VAL A 79 -15.30 10.16 17.96
N VAL A 80 -16.30 9.31 17.72
CA VAL A 80 -16.36 8.44 16.52
C VAL A 80 -16.94 9.19 15.30
N SER A 81 -17.25 10.48 15.42
CA SER A 81 -17.83 11.24 14.30
C SER A 81 -16.74 11.70 13.31
N PRO A 82 -17.02 11.66 11.98
CA PRO A 82 -16.10 12.19 10.97
C PRO A 82 -15.61 13.64 11.19
N PRO A 83 -16.43 14.62 11.63
CA PRO A 83 -15.94 15.98 11.84
C PRO A 83 -14.86 16.06 12.93
N PHE A 84 -14.91 15.20 13.95
CA PHE A 84 -13.86 15.15 14.97
C PHE A 84 -12.54 14.66 14.37
N GLU A 85 -12.58 13.62 13.52
CA GLU A 85 -11.39 13.12 12.82
C GLU A 85 -10.73 14.20 11.95
N TYR A 86 -11.51 14.93 11.15
CA TYR A 86 -10.99 16.04 10.33
C TYR A 86 -10.39 17.16 11.17
N THR A 87 -10.98 17.46 12.34
CA THR A 87 -10.48 18.50 13.24
C THR A 87 -9.11 18.13 13.82
N ILE A 88 -8.93 16.87 14.24
CA ILE A 88 -7.63 16.37 14.72
C ILE A 88 -6.58 16.40 13.60
N MET A 89 -6.96 15.97 12.39
CA MET A 89 -6.07 16.01 11.23
C MET A 89 -5.62 17.45 10.91
N ALA A 90 -6.54 18.42 10.96
CA ALA A 90 -6.23 19.82 10.77
C ALA A 90 -5.29 20.36 11.88
N MET A 91 -5.53 20.00 13.14
CA MET A 91 -4.64 20.37 14.25
C MET A 91 -3.22 19.82 14.08
N ILE A 92 -3.08 18.56 13.63
CA ILE A 92 -1.77 17.96 13.35
C ILE A 92 -1.07 18.71 12.21
N ALA A 93 -1.77 18.96 11.10
CA ALA A 93 -1.22 19.69 9.96
C ALA A 93 -0.78 21.11 10.36
N LEU A 94 -1.61 21.84 11.12
CA LEU A 94 -1.24 23.17 11.63
C LEU A 94 0.00 23.12 12.52
N ASN A 95 0.12 22.12 13.40
CA ASN A 95 1.31 21.96 14.23
C ASN A 95 2.56 21.67 13.39
N THR A 96 2.46 20.85 12.33
CA THR A 96 3.59 20.62 11.41
C THR A 96 4.03 21.89 10.68
N ILE A 97 3.09 22.74 10.26
CA ILE A 97 3.39 24.02 9.63
C ILE A 97 4.10 24.96 10.62
N VAL A 98 3.58 25.08 11.84
CA VAL A 98 4.18 25.91 12.89
C VAL A 98 5.61 25.46 13.20
N LEU A 99 5.87 24.15 13.22
CA LEU A 99 7.21 23.60 13.44
C LEU A 99 8.15 23.89 12.26
N MET A 100 7.68 23.83 11.01
CA MET A 100 8.50 24.16 9.83
C MET A 100 8.78 25.65 9.66
N MET A 101 7.92 26.51 10.24
CA MET A 101 8.10 27.96 10.24
C MET A 101 9.05 28.45 11.34
N LYS A 102 9.54 27.55 12.20
CA LYS A 102 10.44 27.84 13.30
C LYS A 102 11.86 27.36 13.00
#